data_AF-A0A0N4WTF7-F1
#
_entry.id   AF-A0A0N4WTF7-F1
#
_cell.length_a   1.000
_cell.length_b   1.000
_cell.length_c   1.000
_cell.angle_alpha   90.00
_cell.angle_beta   90.00
_cell.angle_gamma   90.00
#
_symmetry.space_group_name_H-M   'P 1'
#
loop_
_entity.id
_entity.type
_entity.pdbx_description
1 polymer ?
#
loop_
_entity_poly.entity_id
_entity_poly.type
_entity_poly.pdbx_seq_one_letter_code
_entity_poly.pdbx_strand_id
1 'polypeptide(L)'
;MKLLTEDNLAVYRFRRVTFVIDASSFFLSATIHFHLNNYVENKELAAEMASNLYCGYSNGRHTQIHMFKSIYNGLKMNLRAFRSNNFEILTAISAPDRSSNTSPKVLGKPWDSIANKISSCVNVQREEVVGKRTIAQQIASVYNLFGWLIPLLVEAKHFQQFLRKYHYDWDQSLSEKHKEQWDCIVQDISEFRKELPRRVTQEGLRSYTLVTF
;
A
#
# COMPACT_ATOMS: atom_id res chain seq x y z
N MET A 1 29.17 -10.74 17.80
CA MET A 1 29.11 -9.68 16.75
C MET A 1 30.39 -8.87 16.88
N LYS A 2 31.19 -8.65 15.82
CA LYS A 2 32.39 -7.80 15.92
C LYS A 2 31.95 -6.37 16.23
N LEU A 3 32.67 -5.70 17.14
CA LEU A 3 32.46 -4.29 17.43
C LEU A 3 32.69 -3.46 16.15
N LEU A 4 31.82 -2.48 15.92
CA LEU A 4 31.93 -1.57 14.78
C LEU A 4 33.20 -0.71 14.98
N THR A 5 34.13 -0.77 14.04
CA THR A 5 35.38 0.01 14.04
C THR A 5 35.53 0.69 12.68
N GLU A 6 36.29 1.78 12.57
CA GLU A 6 36.47 2.48 11.29
C GLU A 6 36.99 1.54 10.19
N ASP A 7 37.87 0.60 10.55
CA ASP A 7 38.44 -0.39 9.63
C ASP A 7 37.42 -1.42 9.10
N ASN A 8 36.23 -1.52 9.71
CA ASN A 8 35.16 -2.42 9.25
C ASN A 8 33.91 -1.67 8.75
N LEU A 9 34.00 -0.34 8.63
CA LEU A 9 32.96 0.51 8.05
C LEU A 9 33.15 0.65 6.54
N ALA A 10 32.16 0.23 5.76
CA ALA A 10 32.14 0.46 4.30
C ALA A 10 31.13 1.58 3.95
N VAL A 11 31.63 2.66 3.34
CA VAL A 11 30.80 3.80 2.93
C VAL A 11 30.46 3.69 1.44
N TYR A 12 29.16 3.75 1.13
CA TYR A 12 28.65 3.74 -0.24
C TYR A 12 27.92 5.05 -0.57
N ARG A 13 28.05 5.50 -1.82
CA ARG A 13 27.32 6.65 -2.36
C ARG A 13 26.49 6.22 -3.56
N PHE A 14 25.19 6.49 -3.52
CA PHE A 14 24.32 6.28 -4.66
C PHE A 14 24.65 7.24 -5.81
N ARG A 15 24.77 6.68 -7.02
CA ARG A 15 24.99 7.43 -8.27
C ARG A 15 23.74 7.52 -9.15
N ARG A 16 22.63 7.00 -8.67
CA ARG A 16 21.32 7.01 -9.32
C ARG A 16 20.27 7.39 -8.30
N VAL A 17 19.14 7.93 -8.77
CA VAL A 17 17.97 8.15 -7.92
C VAL A 17 17.61 6.82 -7.28
N THR A 18 17.64 6.75 -5.95
CA THR A 18 17.24 5.53 -5.26
C THR A 18 15.74 5.50 -5.12
N PHE A 19 15.20 4.30 -5.03
CA PHE A 19 13.84 4.14 -4.55
C PHE A 19 13.80 4.58 -3.07
N VAL A 20 12.66 5.12 -2.63
CA VAL A 20 12.34 5.38 -1.20
C VAL A 20 12.95 6.66 -0.59
N ILE A 21 13.62 7.53 -1.34
CA ILE A 21 13.84 8.92 -0.87
C ILE A 21 12.65 9.79 -1.30
N ASP A 22 12.22 10.74 -0.48
CA ASP A 22 11.05 11.58 -0.76
C ASP A 22 11.10 12.25 -2.15
N ALA A 23 12.30 12.70 -2.57
CA ALA A 23 12.49 13.32 -3.88
C ALA A 23 12.38 12.34 -5.07
N SER A 24 12.55 11.04 -4.86
CA SER A 24 12.58 10.04 -5.94
C SER A 24 11.24 9.94 -6.68
N SER A 25 10.14 9.92 -5.94
CA SER A 25 8.79 9.90 -6.49
C SER A 25 8.48 11.16 -7.30
N PHE A 26 8.97 12.32 -6.85
CA PHE A 26 8.83 13.58 -7.57
C PHE A 26 9.56 13.54 -8.92
N PHE A 27 10.84 13.16 -8.94
CA PHE A 27 11.61 13.08 -10.19
C PHE A 27 11.06 12.04 -11.16
N LEU A 28 10.63 10.88 -10.65
CA LEU A 28 10.00 9.84 -11.47
C LEU A 28 8.71 10.36 -12.10
N SER A 29 7.83 10.96 -11.29
CA SER A 29 6.57 11.54 -11.75
C SER A 29 6.81 12.62 -12.81
N ALA A 30 7.69 13.59 -12.55
CA ALA A 30 8.04 14.64 -13.49
C ALA A 30 8.59 14.09 -14.81
N THR A 31 9.44 13.06 -14.75
CA THR A 31 10.00 12.41 -15.94
C THR A 31 8.90 11.72 -16.76
N ILE A 32 7.99 11.00 -16.12
CA ILE A 32 6.88 10.33 -16.80
C ILE A 32 5.94 11.39 -17.41
N HIS A 33 5.54 12.42 -16.67
CA HIS A 33 4.68 13.49 -17.19
C HIS A 33 5.32 14.22 -18.37
N PHE A 34 6.61 14.55 -18.28
CA PHE A 34 7.33 15.15 -19.40
C PHE A 34 7.30 14.25 -20.64
N HIS A 35 7.50 12.95 -20.47
CA HIS A 35 7.46 12.02 -21.59
C HIS A 35 6.07 11.88 -22.21
N LEU A 36 5.05 11.71 -21.37
CA LEU A 36 3.65 11.62 -21.78
C LEU A 36 3.22 12.88 -22.57
N ASN A 37 3.62 14.08 -22.10
CA ASN A 37 3.24 15.33 -22.75
C ASN A 37 3.93 15.56 -24.09
N ASN A 38 5.21 15.19 -24.21
CA ASN A 38 6.04 15.57 -25.37
C ASN A 38 6.20 14.46 -26.43
N TYR A 39 6.18 13.19 -26.03
CA TYR A 39 6.58 12.07 -26.92
C TYR A 39 5.46 11.06 -27.20
N VAL A 40 4.33 11.14 -26.50
CA VAL A 40 3.18 10.26 -26.78
C VAL A 40 2.20 10.98 -27.71
N GLU A 41 1.93 10.37 -28.86
CA GLU A 41 1.01 10.90 -29.87
C GLU A 41 -0.45 10.84 -29.41
N ASN A 42 -0.87 9.71 -28.82
CA ASN A 42 -2.21 9.54 -28.29
C ASN A 42 -2.37 10.30 -26.96
N LYS A 43 -2.88 11.54 -27.05
CA LYS A 43 -3.04 12.43 -25.89
C LYS A 43 -4.10 11.97 -24.89
N GLU A 44 -5.13 11.27 -25.34
CA GLU A 44 -6.15 10.69 -24.44
C GLU A 44 -5.53 9.62 -23.55
N LEU A 45 -4.80 8.68 -24.15
CA LEU A 45 -4.07 7.65 -23.43
C LEU A 45 -3.01 8.25 -22.50
N ALA A 46 -2.29 9.28 -22.94
CA ALA A 46 -1.31 9.97 -22.13
C ALA A 46 -1.95 10.63 -20.89
N ALA A 47 -3.13 11.23 -21.03
CA ALA A 47 -3.87 11.80 -19.91
C ALA A 47 -4.41 10.72 -18.94
N GLU A 48 -4.92 9.61 -19.47
CA GLU A 48 -5.33 8.43 -18.66
C GLU A 48 -4.14 7.86 -17.87
N MET A 49 -2.95 7.77 -18.50
CA MET A 49 -1.72 7.33 -17.84
C MET A 49 -1.25 8.30 -16.75
N ALA A 50 -1.26 9.60 -17.06
CA ALA A 50 -0.84 10.65 -16.14
C ALA A 50 -1.71 10.70 -14.87
N SER A 51 -3.01 10.44 -15.01
CA SER A 51 -3.96 10.40 -13.89
C SER A 51 -3.88 9.11 -13.06
N ASN A 52 -3.38 8.00 -13.62
CA ASN A 52 -3.34 6.68 -12.98
C ASN A 52 -1.91 6.16 -12.70
N LEU A 53 -0.93 7.06 -12.55
CA LEU A 53 0.51 6.73 -12.44
C LEU A 53 0.84 5.69 -11.37
N TYR A 54 0.10 5.68 -10.26
CA TYR A 54 0.40 4.85 -9.08
C TYR A 54 -0.19 3.44 -9.15
N CYS A 55 -1.26 3.24 -9.92
CA CYS A 55 -1.92 1.96 -10.06
C CYS A 55 -2.41 1.89 -11.49
N GLY A 56 -1.60 1.33 -12.39
CA GLY A 56 -1.85 1.22 -13.83
C GLY A 56 -3.16 0.50 -14.15
N TYR A 57 -4.26 1.21 -13.95
CA TYR A 57 -5.61 0.80 -14.27
C TYR A 57 -5.80 1.11 -15.75
N SER A 58 -5.81 0.06 -16.56
CA SER A 58 -6.38 0.13 -17.89
C SER A 58 -7.83 -0.30 -17.80
N ASN A 59 -8.70 0.29 -18.64
CA ASN A 59 -10.12 -0.03 -18.75
C ASN A 59 -10.40 -1.45 -19.30
N GLY A 60 -9.48 -2.40 -19.09
CA GLY A 60 -9.62 -3.80 -19.50
C GLY A 60 -9.46 -4.03 -21.00
N ARG A 61 -9.00 -3.05 -21.77
CA ARG A 61 -8.78 -3.22 -23.21
C ARG A 61 -7.38 -3.77 -23.46
N HIS A 62 -7.31 -4.95 -24.06
CA HIS A 62 -6.07 -5.62 -24.50
C HIS A 62 -5.08 -4.69 -25.21
N THR A 63 -5.60 -3.89 -26.15
CA THR A 63 -4.82 -2.97 -26.96
C THR A 63 -4.11 -1.91 -26.13
N GLN A 64 -4.69 -1.49 -25.00
CA GLN A 64 -4.07 -0.50 -24.12
C GLN A 64 -2.81 -1.07 -23.46
N ILE A 65 -2.80 -2.30 -22.95
CA ILE A 65 -1.64 -2.85 -22.21
C ILE A 65 -0.36 -2.84 -23.06
N HIS A 66 -0.45 -3.21 -24.33
CA HIS A 66 0.69 -3.17 -25.24
C HIS A 66 1.17 -1.74 -25.51
N MET A 67 0.25 -0.79 -25.70
CA MET A 67 0.59 0.63 -25.86
C MET A 67 1.26 1.20 -24.60
N PHE A 68 0.71 0.91 -23.42
CA PHE A 68 1.30 1.28 -22.13
C PHE A 68 2.75 0.77 -22.01
N LYS A 69 2.98 -0.52 -22.30
CA LYS A 69 4.32 -1.10 -22.25
C LYS A 69 5.27 -0.45 -23.27
N SER A 70 4.78 -0.14 -24.47
CA SER A 70 5.57 0.54 -25.51
C SER A 70 6.02 1.94 -25.06
N ILE A 71 5.10 2.73 -24.50
CA ILE A 71 5.39 4.08 -23.98
C ILE A 71 6.45 4.02 -22.88
N TYR A 72 6.29 3.12 -21.90
CA TYR A 72 7.28 2.97 -20.83
C TYR A 72 8.62 2.41 -21.33
N ASN A 73 8.63 1.57 -22.37
CA ASN A 73 9.88 1.17 -23.02
C ASN A 73 10.58 2.36 -23.70
N GLY A 74 9.83 3.32 -24.23
CA GLY A 74 10.34 4.62 -24.69
C GLY A 74 11.08 5.40 -23.59
N LEU A 75 10.56 5.33 -22.36
CA LEU A 75 11.19 5.83 -21.12
C LEU A 75 12.36 4.98 -20.62
N LYS A 76 12.73 3.90 -21.33
CA LYS A 76 13.69 2.88 -20.85
C LYS A 76 13.27 2.21 -19.54
N MET A 77 11.96 2.13 -19.29
CA MET A 77 11.35 1.47 -18.15
C MET A 77 10.59 0.23 -18.61
N ASN A 78 11.12 -0.96 -18.31
CA ASN A 78 10.44 -2.20 -18.66
C ASN A 78 9.34 -2.52 -17.63
N LEU A 79 8.08 -2.29 -17.99
CA LEU A 79 6.93 -2.73 -17.20
C LEU A 79 6.82 -4.26 -17.21
N ARG A 80 6.67 -4.84 -16.03
CA ARG A 80 6.59 -6.29 -15.78
C ARG A 80 5.59 -6.56 -14.67
N ALA A 81 5.36 -7.85 -14.38
CA ALA A 81 4.47 -8.33 -13.33
C ALA A 81 3.00 -7.90 -13.52
N PHE A 82 2.54 -7.86 -14.77
CA PHE A 82 1.13 -7.62 -15.06
C PHE A 82 0.26 -8.72 -14.48
N ARG A 83 -0.89 -8.33 -13.93
CA ARG A 83 -1.90 -9.22 -13.38
C ARG A 83 -3.29 -8.68 -13.69
N SER A 84 -4.23 -9.56 -14.00
CA SER A 84 -5.63 -9.23 -14.26
C SER A 84 -6.53 -10.28 -13.64
N ASN A 85 -7.75 -9.88 -13.26
CA ASN A 85 -8.83 -10.81 -12.93
C ASN A 85 -9.61 -11.29 -14.17
N ASN A 86 -9.31 -10.75 -15.35
CA ASN A 86 -9.83 -11.24 -16.62
C ASN A 86 -8.78 -12.17 -17.26
N PHE A 87 -9.16 -13.42 -17.48
CA PHE A 87 -8.30 -14.45 -18.04
C PHE A 87 -7.88 -14.14 -19.48
N GLU A 88 -8.79 -13.66 -20.32
CA GLU A 88 -8.49 -13.29 -21.70
C GLU A 88 -7.42 -12.20 -21.73
N ILE A 89 -7.55 -11.17 -20.89
CA ILE A 89 -6.55 -10.11 -20.74
C ILE A 89 -5.20 -10.69 -20.34
N LEU A 90 -5.20 -11.57 -19.34
CA LEU A 90 -3.97 -12.16 -18.83
C LEU A 90 -3.27 -13.07 -19.84
N THR A 91 -4.01 -13.76 -20.72
CA THR A 91 -3.42 -14.68 -21.70
C THR A 91 -2.76 -13.98 -22.88
N ALA A 92 -3.22 -12.80 -23.32
CA ALA A 92 -2.50 -12.09 -24.39
C ALA A 92 -1.25 -11.33 -23.91
N ILE A 93 -1.06 -11.17 -22.60
CA ILE A 93 0.19 -10.63 -22.06
C ILE A 93 1.29 -11.68 -22.19
N SER A 94 2.46 -11.25 -22.67
CA SER A 94 3.62 -12.12 -22.86
C SER A 94 4.02 -12.82 -21.54
N ALA A 95 4.40 -14.10 -21.63
CA ALA A 95 4.82 -14.88 -20.46
C ALA A 95 5.85 -14.19 -19.52
N PRO A 96 6.94 -13.57 -20.01
CA PRO A 96 7.92 -12.92 -19.14
C PRO A 96 7.40 -11.67 -18.43
N ASP A 97 6.30 -11.09 -18.91
CA ASP A 97 5.72 -9.88 -18.35
C ASP A 97 4.61 -10.17 -17.33
N ARG A 98 4.12 -11.40 -17.26
CA ARG A 98 3.06 -11.80 -16.32
C ARG A 98 3.60 -12.02 -14.92
N SER A 99 2.83 -11.59 -13.92
CA SER A 99 3.07 -11.96 -12.53
C SER A 99 2.61 -13.41 -12.28
N SER A 100 3.51 -14.23 -11.76
CA SER A 100 3.17 -15.55 -11.19
C SER A 100 2.43 -15.43 -9.85
N ASN A 101 2.62 -14.32 -9.14
CA ASN A 101 1.89 -14.04 -7.91
C ASN A 101 0.43 -13.71 -8.24
N THR A 102 -0.48 -14.56 -7.77
CA THR A 102 -1.94 -14.42 -7.91
C THR A 102 -2.54 -13.45 -6.89
N SER A 103 -1.78 -13.09 -5.85
CA SER A 103 -2.17 -12.21 -4.76
C SER A 103 -1.17 -11.05 -4.55
N PRO A 104 -0.89 -10.21 -5.58
CA PRO A 104 0.00 -9.08 -5.43
C PRO A 104 -0.58 -8.03 -4.46
N LYS A 105 0.30 -7.19 -3.89
CA LYS A 105 -0.14 -6.03 -3.10
C LYS A 105 -0.49 -4.88 -4.03
N VAL A 106 -1.71 -4.38 -3.94
CA VAL A 106 -2.19 -3.18 -4.63
C VAL A 106 -2.43 -2.11 -3.58
N LEU A 107 -1.77 -0.96 -3.73
CA LEU A 107 -1.80 0.14 -2.74
C LEU A 107 -1.45 -0.33 -1.31
N GLY A 108 -0.56 -1.33 -1.17
CA GLY A 108 -0.17 -1.91 0.12
C GLY A 108 -1.11 -3.00 0.67
N LYS A 109 -2.25 -3.25 0.02
CA LYS A 109 -3.22 -4.30 0.42
C LYS A 109 -3.14 -5.52 -0.48
N PRO A 110 -3.17 -6.76 0.05
CA PRO A 110 -3.26 -7.96 -0.78
C PRO A 110 -4.53 -7.95 -1.64
N TRP A 111 -4.38 -8.20 -2.93
CA TRP A 111 -5.48 -8.35 -3.88
C TRP A 111 -5.45 -9.76 -4.46
N ASP A 112 -6.46 -10.57 -4.15
CA ASP A 112 -6.71 -11.84 -4.83
C ASP A 112 -7.28 -11.54 -6.23
N SER A 113 -6.46 -11.79 -7.24
CA SER A 113 -6.85 -11.56 -8.64
C SER A 113 -7.85 -12.57 -9.18
N ILE A 114 -7.97 -13.76 -8.60
CA ILE A 114 -8.90 -14.80 -9.05
C ILE A 114 -10.29 -14.50 -8.48
N ALA A 115 -10.39 -14.33 -7.16
CA ALA A 115 -11.65 -13.98 -6.50
C ALA A 115 -12.03 -12.49 -6.69
N ASN A 116 -11.11 -11.67 -7.17
CA ASN A 116 -11.23 -10.22 -7.31
C ASN A 116 -11.58 -9.50 -5.99
N LYS A 117 -10.89 -9.88 -4.90
CA LYS A 117 -11.11 -9.35 -3.55
C LYS A 117 -9.85 -8.69 -2.98
N ILE A 118 -10.03 -7.64 -2.21
CA ILE A 118 -8.98 -7.01 -1.41
C ILE A 118 -9.15 -7.44 0.04
N SER A 119 -8.07 -7.87 0.68
CA SER A 119 -8.07 -8.25 2.09
C SER A 119 -7.55 -7.11 2.96
N SER A 120 -8.27 -6.83 4.06
CA SER A 120 -7.75 -6.03 5.17
C SER A 120 -7.61 -6.91 6.40
N CYS A 121 -6.45 -6.83 7.02
CA CYS A 121 -6.11 -7.61 8.19
C CYS A 121 -5.50 -6.69 9.25
N VAL A 122 -5.79 -6.97 10.51
CA VAL A 122 -5.10 -6.41 11.65
C VAL A 122 -4.26 -7.53 12.24
N ASN A 123 -2.96 -7.27 12.39
CA ASN A 123 -2.05 -8.17 13.08
C ASN A 123 -1.22 -7.33 14.04
N VAL A 124 -1.72 -7.20 15.26
CA VAL A 124 -1.02 -6.54 16.36
C VAL A 124 -0.57 -7.64 17.30
N GLN A 125 0.72 -7.68 17.57
CA GLN A 125 1.31 -8.66 18.48
C GLN A 125 1.31 -8.10 19.90
N ARG A 126 1.14 -8.99 20.89
CA ARG A 126 1.32 -8.59 22.29
C ARG A 126 2.82 -8.42 22.56
N GLU A 127 3.15 -7.42 23.36
CA GLU A 127 4.51 -7.14 23.80
C GLU A 127 4.60 -7.24 25.31
N GLU A 128 5.73 -7.74 25.82
CA GLU A 128 5.94 -7.88 27.27
C GLU A 128 6.05 -6.51 27.95
N VAL A 129 6.69 -5.56 27.28
CA VAL A 129 6.89 -4.18 27.75
C VAL A 129 6.03 -3.24 26.89
N VAL A 130 4.94 -2.76 27.46
CA VAL A 130 4.03 -1.84 26.78
C VAL A 130 4.23 -0.43 27.34
N GLY A 131 4.70 0.46 26.48
CA GLY A 131 4.73 1.91 26.73
C GLY A 131 3.90 2.69 25.71
N LYS A 132 3.87 4.02 25.83
CA LYS A 132 3.17 4.88 24.85
C LYS A 132 3.72 4.71 23.43
N ARG A 133 5.03 4.48 23.29
CA ARG A 133 5.68 4.24 21.99
C ARG A 133 5.18 2.95 21.36
N THR A 134 5.17 1.86 22.13
CA THR A 134 4.65 0.56 21.69
C THR A 134 3.22 0.69 21.15
N ILE A 135 2.33 1.31 21.92
CA ILE A 135 0.93 1.50 21.51
C ILE A 135 0.83 2.33 20.22
N ALA A 136 1.54 3.45 20.15
CA ALA A 136 1.53 4.29 18.95
C ALA A 136 2.05 3.54 17.72
N GLN A 137 3.10 2.73 17.87
CA GLN A 137 3.66 1.90 16.81
C GLN A 137 2.67 0.80 16.38
N GLN A 138 2.03 0.12 17.33
CA GLN A 138 1.06 -0.92 17.05
C GLN A 138 -0.16 -0.37 16.30
N ILE A 139 -0.71 0.78 16.73
CA ILE A 139 -1.78 1.47 16.00
C ILE A 139 -1.32 1.89 14.60
N ALA A 140 -0.13 2.47 14.48
CA ALA A 140 0.42 2.92 13.20
C ALA A 140 0.77 1.77 12.24
N SER A 141 1.08 0.58 12.75
CA SER A 141 1.34 -0.61 11.92
C SER A 141 0.10 -1.11 11.18
N VAL A 142 -1.10 -0.74 11.63
CA VAL A 142 -2.34 -1.07 10.95
C VAL A 142 -2.51 -0.20 9.72
N TYR A 143 -2.06 -0.73 8.58
CA TYR A 143 -2.13 -0.03 7.31
C TYR A 143 -3.60 0.17 6.86
N ASN A 144 -4.12 1.40 6.94
CA ASN A 144 -5.53 1.72 6.70
C ASN A 144 -5.71 2.89 5.70
N LEU A 145 -5.25 2.70 4.45
CA LEU A 145 -5.30 3.73 3.40
C LEU A 145 -6.72 4.25 3.12
N PHE A 146 -7.74 3.37 3.18
CA PHE A 146 -9.12 3.71 2.81
C PHE A 146 -10.03 4.03 3.99
N GLY A 147 -9.51 4.02 5.23
CA GLY A 147 -10.33 4.24 6.41
C GLY A 147 -11.21 3.05 6.84
N TRP A 148 -11.23 1.93 6.12
CA TRP A 148 -12.12 0.78 6.41
C TRP A 148 -11.99 0.19 7.83
N LEU A 149 -10.82 0.34 8.44
CA LEU A 149 -10.54 -0.17 9.80
C LEU A 149 -10.77 0.90 10.88
N ILE A 150 -11.31 2.08 10.55
CA ILE A 150 -11.54 3.14 11.54
C ILE A 150 -12.40 2.64 12.71
N PRO A 151 -13.58 2.02 12.51
CA PRO A 151 -14.43 1.57 13.61
C PRO A 151 -13.72 0.60 14.56
N LEU A 152 -12.92 -0.31 13.98
CA LEU A 152 -12.14 -1.29 14.73
C LEU A 152 -11.03 -0.62 15.56
N LEU A 153 -10.46 0.50 15.08
CA LEU A 153 -9.37 1.21 15.74
C LEU A 153 -9.83 2.34 16.67
N VAL A 154 -11.14 2.60 16.79
CA VAL A 154 -11.67 3.70 17.64
C VAL A 154 -11.22 3.51 19.08
N GLU A 155 -11.41 2.32 19.64
CA GLU A 155 -11.06 2.05 21.04
C GLU A 155 -9.55 2.16 21.28
N ALA A 156 -8.73 1.62 20.37
CA ALA A 156 -7.28 1.73 20.45
C ALA A 156 -6.80 3.20 20.41
N LYS A 157 -7.38 4.02 19.52
CA LYS A 157 -7.05 5.45 19.43
C LYS A 157 -7.55 6.24 20.63
N HIS A 158 -8.74 5.91 21.14
CA HIS A 158 -9.28 6.53 22.35
C HIS A 158 -8.39 6.19 23.56
N PHE A 159 -7.92 4.95 23.67
CA PHE A 159 -6.98 4.55 24.70
C PHE A 159 -5.64 5.28 24.57
N GLN A 160 -5.10 5.41 23.36
CA GLN A 160 -3.90 6.22 23.11
C GLN A 160 -4.09 7.67 23.56
N GLN A 161 -5.26 8.27 23.31
CA GLN A 161 -5.59 9.62 23.76
C GLN A 161 -5.74 9.69 25.29
N PHE A 162 -6.39 8.70 25.91
CA PHE A 162 -6.54 8.57 27.35
C PHE A 162 -5.18 8.55 28.06
N LEU A 163 -4.22 7.77 27.56
CA LEU A 163 -2.87 7.71 28.12
C LEU A 163 -2.12 9.04 28.05
N ARG A 164 -2.47 9.95 27.13
CA ARG A 164 -1.87 11.31 27.09
C ARG A 164 -2.27 12.17 28.28
N LYS A 165 -3.39 11.85 28.95
CA LYS A 165 -3.81 12.55 30.18
C LYS A 165 -2.98 12.13 31.39
N TYR A 166 -2.20 11.07 31.28
CA TYR A 166 -1.29 10.59 32.31
C TYR A 166 0.14 11.04 32.01
N HIS A 167 0.92 11.27 33.06
CA HIS A 167 2.32 11.69 32.97
C HIS A 167 3.29 10.52 32.70
N TYR A 168 2.93 9.63 31.78
CA TYR A 168 3.88 8.60 31.31
C TYR A 168 4.93 9.23 30.40
N ASP A 169 6.15 8.72 30.38
CA ASP A 169 7.10 8.94 29.28
C ASP A 169 6.86 7.99 28.09
N TRP A 170 7.52 8.22 26.96
CA TRP A 170 7.30 7.43 25.73
C TRP A 170 7.62 5.94 25.90
N ASP A 171 8.75 5.67 26.57
CA ASP A 171 9.34 4.34 26.74
C ASP A 171 9.12 3.80 28.17
N GLN A 172 8.36 4.53 28.99
CA GLN A 172 7.97 4.08 30.31
C GLN A 172 6.89 3.00 30.22
N SER A 173 7.10 1.90 30.93
CA SER A 173 6.11 0.84 31.08
C SER A 173 4.83 1.37 31.73
N LEU A 174 3.68 0.96 31.18
CA LEU A 174 2.38 1.24 31.76
C LEU A 174 2.20 0.53 33.10
N SER A 175 1.27 1.04 33.93
CA SER A 175 0.81 0.29 35.10
C SER A 175 0.06 -0.97 34.68
N GLU A 176 0.01 -1.98 35.55
CA GLU A 176 -0.66 -3.25 35.26
C GLU A 176 -2.10 -3.05 34.77
N LYS A 177 -2.86 -2.18 35.45
CA LYS A 177 -4.23 -1.83 35.05
C LYS A 177 -4.33 -1.31 33.61
N HIS A 178 -3.42 -0.42 33.21
CA HIS A 178 -3.46 0.14 31.85
C HIS A 178 -2.93 -0.85 30.81
N LYS A 179 -1.98 -1.71 31.19
CA LYS A 179 -1.51 -2.80 30.34
C LYS A 179 -2.62 -3.81 30.09
N GLU A 180 -3.35 -4.24 31.11
CA GLU A 180 -4.51 -5.14 30.97
C GLU A 180 -5.57 -4.55 30.04
N GLN A 181 -5.87 -3.24 30.16
CA GLN A 181 -6.79 -2.55 29.25
C GLN A 181 -6.30 -2.58 27.79
N TRP A 182 -5.00 -2.36 27.57
CA TRP A 182 -4.42 -2.47 26.23
C TRP A 182 -4.48 -3.90 25.70
N ASP A 183 -4.17 -4.89 26.53
CA ASP A 183 -4.18 -6.30 26.16
C ASP A 183 -5.59 -6.77 25.75
N CYS A 184 -6.64 -6.28 26.42
CA CYS A 184 -8.03 -6.51 25.99
C CYS A 184 -8.31 -5.90 24.61
N ILE A 185 -7.92 -4.64 24.39
CA ILE A 185 -8.10 -3.98 23.07
C ILE A 185 -7.35 -4.75 21.98
N VAL A 186 -6.10 -5.15 22.23
CA VAL A 186 -5.30 -5.93 21.28
C VAL A 186 -5.98 -7.27 21.02
N GLN A 187 -6.49 -7.95 22.04
CA GLN A 187 -7.22 -9.21 21.88
C GLN A 187 -8.43 -9.05 20.96
N ASP A 188 -9.23 -8.00 21.16
CA ASP A 188 -10.47 -7.77 20.42
C ASP A 188 -10.24 -7.43 18.95
N ILE A 189 -9.14 -6.76 18.63
CA ILE A 189 -8.80 -6.38 17.25
C ILE A 189 -7.84 -7.37 16.56
N SER A 190 -7.12 -8.19 17.33
CA SER A 190 -6.15 -9.15 16.81
C SER A 190 -6.82 -10.14 15.87
N GLU A 191 -6.08 -10.56 14.85
CA GLU A 191 -6.53 -11.53 13.85
C GLU A 191 -7.75 -11.12 13.01
N PHE A 192 -8.29 -9.90 13.21
CA PHE A 192 -9.38 -9.39 12.40
C PHE A 192 -9.01 -9.46 10.92
N ARG A 193 -9.87 -10.11 10.14
CA ARG A 193 -9.73 -10.25 8.70
C ARG A 193 -11.06 -9.98 8.03
N LYS A 194 -11.05 -9.08 7.06
CA LYS A 194 -12.19 -8.87 6.16
C LYS A 194 -11.73 -8.85 4.72
N GLU A 195 -12.46 -9.59 3.89
CA GLU A 195 -12.34 -9.50 2.45
C GLU A 195 -13.46 -8.63 1.90
N LEU A 196 -13.10 -7.73 0.99
CA LEU A 196 -14.04 -6.86 0.30
C LEU A 196 -13.91 -7.09 -1.20
N PRO A 197 -15.02 -7.10 -1.96
CA PRO A 197 -14.94 -7.15 -3.41
C PRO A 197 -14.21 -5.89 -3.91
N ARG A 198 -13.23 -6.05 -4.81
CA ARG A 198 -12.51 -4.90 -5.38
C ARG A 198 -13.44 -4.04 -6.24
N ARG A 199 -14.37 -4.69 -6.94
CA ARG A 199 -15.41 -4.04 -7.75
C ARG A 199 -16.68 -3.93 -6.90
N VAL A 200 -16.97 -2.72 -6.44
CA VAL A 200 -18.16 -2.43 -5.62
C VAL A 200 -19.32 -1.86 -6.46
N THR A 201 -19.06 -1.47 -7.71
CA THR A 201 -20.04 -0.89 -8.62
C THR A 201 -20.43 -1.87 -9.74
N GLN A 202 -21.72 -1.92 -10.06
CA GLN A 202 -22.23 -2.64 -11.25
C GLN A 202 -22.36 -1.64 -12.40
N GLU A 203 -21.98 -2.04 -13.62
CA GLU A 203 -22.21 -1.19 -14.79
C GLU A 203 -23.72 -0.91 -14.96
N GLY A 204 -24.09 0.37 -15.09
CA GLY A 204 -25.47 0.80 -15.34
C GLY A 204 -26.18 1.53 -14.19
N LEU A 205 -25.63 1.53 -12.96
CA LEU A 205 -26.18 2.31 -11.85
C LEU A 205 -25.70 3.76 -11.91
N ARG A 206 -26.64 4.71 -11.91
CA ARG A 206 -26.38 6.16 -12.03
C ARG A 206 -25.90 6.82 -10.73
N SER A 207 -26.13 6.18 -9.58
CA SER A 207 -25.72 6.69 -8.27
C SER A 207 -25.33 5.55 -7.35
N TYR A 208 -24.35 5.83 -6.50
CA TYR A 208 -23.87 4.92 -5.45
C TYR A 208 -23.86 5.69 -4.14
N THR A 209 -24.42 5.10 -3.09
CA THR A 209 -24.30 5.63 -1.73
C THR A 209 -23.21 4.84 -1.02
N LEU A 210 -22.05 5.48 -0.83
CA LEU A 210 -21.01 4.91 0.01
C LEU A 210 -21.29 5.31 1.46
N VAL A 211 -21.70 4.34 2.27
CA VAL A 211 -21.81 4.53 3.72
C VAL A 211 -20.46 4.15 4.34
N THR A 212 -19.70 5.16 4.73
CA THR A 212 -18.50 4.99 5.57
C THR A 212 -18.84 5.41 6.99
N PHE A 213 -18.24 4.75 7.98
CA PHE A 213 -18.32 5.11 9.39
C PHE A 213 -17.12 5.95 9.79
#